data_AF-A0AAP0INB7-F1
#
_entry.id   AF-A0AAP0INB7-F1
#
_cell.length_a   1.000
_cell.length_b   1.000
_cell.length_c   1.000
_cell.angle_alpha   90.00
_cell.angle_beta   90.00
_cell.angle_gamma   90.00
#
_symmetry.space_group_name_H-M   'P 1'
#
loop_
_entity.id
_entity.type
_entity.pdbx_description
1 polymer ?
#
loop_
_entity_poly.entity_id
_entity_poly.type
_entity_poly.pdbx_seq_one_letter_code
_entity_poly.pdbx_strand_id
1 'polypeptide(L)'
;MGDSQVTVENQKKGKGVVKYTTWTSEESNELLKLLVDAATRGWRDTNGAFTKATIEEKILPVLNATLGCEISFLNYKSRWKWFKDRYQGYVELMRCNSGFGWDPVTKKFTASDEIWEEYNTSR
;
A
#
# COMPACT_ATOMS: atom_id res chain seq x y z
N MET A 1 -26.61 -21.77 32.97
CA MET A 1 -27.73 -22.66 32.58
C MET A 1 -28.51 -21.92 31.51
N GLY A 2 -28.61 -22.34 30.25
CA GLY A 2 -28.10 -23.53 29.57
C GLY A 2 -28.05 -23.31 28.04
N ASP A 3 -27.23 -24.14 27.39
CA ASP A 3 -27.46 -24.88 26.12
C ASP A 3 -28.57 -24.43 25.15
N SER A 4 -28.48 -24.57 23.83
CA SER A 4 -27.46 -25.05 22.88
C SER A 4 -28.08 -24.93 21.46
N GLN A 5 -27.22 -24.77 20.46
CA GLN A 5 -27.29 -25.26 19.06
C GLN A 5 -28.30 -24.74 17.99
N VAL A 6 -27.70 -24.08 16.98
CA VAL A 6 -27.69 -24.38 15.52
C VAL A 6 -28.99 -24.77 14.82
N THR A 7 -29.36 -24.01 13.77
CA THR A 7 -29.63 -24.58 12.43
C THR A 7 -29.24 -23.61 11.31
N VAL A 8 -28.59 -24.21 10.31
CA VAL A 8 -28.12 -23.69 9.03
C VAL A 8 -29.30 -23.35 8.12
N GLU A 9 -29.27 -22.21 7.44
CA GLU A 9 -29.93 -22.08 6.14
C GLU A 9 -28.99 -21.52 5.07
N ASN A 10 -29.23 -22.06 3.90
CA ASN A 10 -28.30 -22.33 2.82
C ASN A 10 -28.80 -21.53 1.63
N GLN A 11 -28.06 -20.55 1.14
CA GLN A 11 -28.35 -19.97 -0.18
C GLN A 11 -27.06 -19.86 -1.01
N LYS A 12 -26.92 -20.87 -1.87
CA LYS A 12 -26.07 -20.84 -3.05
C LYS A 12 -26.46 -19.66 -3.94
N LYS A 13 -25.43 -19.13 -4.61
CA LYS A 13 -25.36 -18.81 -6.05
C LYS A 13 -25.20 -17.33 -6.39
N GLY A 14 -23.94 -16.98 -6.64
CA GLY A 14 -23.52 -15.90 -7.51
C GLY A 14 -21.99 -15.86 -7.51
N LYS A 15 -21.33 -16.44 -8.53
CA LYS A 15 -19.92 -16.12 -8.81
C LYS A 15 -19.86 -14.68 -9.32
N GLY A 16 -20.15 -13.72 -8.44
CA GLY A 16 -19.70 -12.36 -8.62
C GLY A 16 -18.24 -12.36 -8.22
N VAL A 17 -17.34 -12.14 -9.17
CA VAL A 17 -15.96 -11.81 -8.86
C VAL A 17 -16.03 -10.57 -7.98
N VAL A 18 -15.90 -10.74 -6.66
CA VAL A 18 -15.78 -9.62 -5.74
C VAL A 18 -14.49 -8.92 -6.16
N LYS A 19 -14.60 -7.83 -6.91
CA LYS A 19 -13.45 -7.00 -7.26
C LYS A 19 -12.81 -6.61 -5.93
N TYR A 20 -11.52 -6.90 -5.79
CA TYR A 20 -10.75 -6.43 -4.66
C TYR A 20 -10.73 -4.89 -4.67
N THR A 21 -11.58 -4.26 -3.86
CA THR A 21 -11.84 -2.81 -3.96
C THR A 21 -11.07 -1.98 -2.93
N THR A 22 -10.66 -2.57 -1.81
CA THR A 22 -10.17 -1.80 -0.67
C THR A 22 -8.92 -2.43 -0.09
N TRP A 23 -7.83 -1.68 -0.09
CA TRP A 23 -6.57 -2.08 0.54
C TRP A 23 -6.56 -1.68 2.01
N THR A 24 -6.33 -2.63 2.90
CA THR A 24 -6.05 -2.33 4.32
C THR A 24 -4.62 -1.83 4.50
N SER A 25 -4.34 -1.23 5.66
CA SER A 25 -2.99 -0.77 5.99
C SER A 25 -2.01 -1.95 6.03
N GLU A 26 -2.45 -3.09 6.54
CA GLU A 26 -1.69 -4.32 6.69
C GLU A 26 -1.32 -4.90 5.32
N GLU A 27 -2.28 -5.04 4.41
CA GLU A 27 -2.05 -5.53 3.04
C GLU A 27 -1.11 -4.61 2.25
N SER A 28 -1.25 -3.31 2.50
CA SER A 28 -0.40 -2.30 1.86
C SER A 28 1.03 -2.37 2.36
N ASN A 29 1.20 -2.54 3.67
CA ASN A 29 2.52 -2.74 4.26
C ASN A 29 3.15 -4.02 3.72
N GLU A 30 2.38 -5.09 3.52
CA GLU A 30 2.90 -6.34 2.96
C GLU A 30 3.33 -6.17 1.50
N LEU A 31 2.51 -5.54 0.66
CA LEU A 31 2.91 -5.19 -0.70
C LEU A 31 4.17 -4.31 -0.70
N LEU A 32 4.25 -3.30 0.18
CA LEU A 32 5.40 -2.41 0.25
C LEU A 32 6.69 -3.16 0.64
N LYS A 33 6.63 -4.07 1.62
CA LYS A 33 7.78 -4.91 2.01
C LYS A 33 8.27 -5.73 0.83
N LEU A 34 7.37 -6.38 0.09
CA LEU A 34 7.72 -7.18 -1.08
C LEU A 34 8.36 -6.32 -2.19
N LEU A 35 7.86 -5.10 -2.42
CA LEU A 35 8.46 -4.19 -3.39
C LEU A 35 9.84 -3.68 -2.96
N VAL A 36 10.06 -3.47 -1.66
CA VAL A 36 11.37 -3.09 -1.13
C VAL A 36 12.35 -4.24 -1.29
N ASP A 37 11.98 -5.47 -0.91
CA ASP A 37 12.82 -6.66 -1.09
C ASP A 37 13.11 -6.95 -2.58
N ALA A 38 12.13 -6.78 -3.46
CA ALA A 38 12.36 -6.90 -4.90
C ALA A 38 13.33 -5.84 -5.44
N ALA A 39 13.28 -4.62 -4.89
CA ALA A 39 14.21 -3.56 -5.25
C ALA A 39 15.64 -3.86 -4.78
N THR A 40 15.81 -4.37 -3.55
CA THR A 40 17.13 -4.73 -3.01
C THR A 40 17.75 -5.91 -3.76
N ARG A 41 16.93 -6.80 -4.32
CA ARG A 41 17.35 -7.89 -5.22
C ARG A 41 17.67 -7.45 -6.64
N GLY A 42 17.48 -6.18 -6.98
CA GLY A 42 17.75 -5.66 -8.33
C GLY A 42 16.74 -6.10 -9.39
N TRP A 43 15.50 -6.45 -9.02
CA TRP A 43 14.46 -6.87 -9.97
C TRP A 43 13.78 -5.73 -10.73
N ARG A 44 14.40 -4.54 -10.70
CA ARG A 44 13.98 -3.38 -11.48
C ARG A 44 14.67 -3.41 -12.84
N ASP A 45 13.99 -2.87 -13.84
CA ASP A 45 14.57 -2.69 -15.17
C ASP A 45 15.63 -1.57 -15.18
N THR A 46 16.20 -1.31 -16.35
CA THR A 46 17.21 -0.26 -16.56
C THR A 46 16.71 1.14 -16.23
N ASN A 47 15.39 1.36 -16.21
CA ASN A 47 14.76 2.63 -15.85
C ASN A 47 14.43 2.69 -14.35
N GLY A 48 14.79 1.68 -13.57
CA GLY A 48 14.49 1.58 -12.15
C GLY A 48 13.03 1.25 -11.84
N ALA A 49 12.27 0.74 -12.82
CA ALA A 49 10.86 0.38 -12.67
C ALA A 49 10.67 -1.15 -12.59
N PHE A 50 9.59 -1.59 -11.96
CA PHE A 50 9.18 -2.99 -12.02
C PHE A 50 8.42 -3.25 -13.32
N THR A 51 8.87 -4.23 -14.09
CA THR A 51 8.15 -4.69 -15.28
C THR A 51 6.86 -5.39 -14.89
N LYS A 52 5.88 -5.45 -15.80
CA LYS A 52 4.64 -6.20 -15.58
C LYS A 52 4.91 -7.67 -15.25
N ALA A 53 5.84 -8.30 -15.97
CA ALA A 53 6.25 -9.69 -15.75
C ALA A 53 6.83 -9.88 -14.35
N THR A 54 7.72 -8.99 -13.89
CA THR A 54 8.27 -9.06 -12.52
C THR A 54 7.15 -9.03 -11.48
N ILE A 55 6.16 -8.15 -11.64
CA ILE A 55 5.05 -8.05 -10.71
C ILE A 55 4.20 -9.32 -10.73
N GLU A 56 3.79 -9.78 -11.91
CA GLU A 56 2.89 -10.94 -12.06
C GLU A 56 3.56 -12.27 -11.67
N GLU A 57 4.86 -12.43 -11.93
CA GLU A 57 5.57 -13.70 -11.71
C GLU A 57 6.27 -13.79 -10.36
N LYS A 58 6.65 -12.66 -9.75
CA LYS A 58 7.45 -12.65 -8.51
C LYS A 58 6.72 -12.04 -7.31
N ILE A 59 5.96 -10.97 -7.51
CA ILE A 59 5.37 -10.21 -6.39
C ILE A 59 3.96 -10.71 -6.07
N LEU A 60 3.08 -10.74 -7.07
CA LEU A 60 1.68 -11.14 -6.85
C LEU A 60 1.51 -12.56 -6.31
N PRO A 61 2.28 -13.58 -6.74
CA PRO A 61 2.11 -14.93 -6.20
C PRO A 61 2.40 -15.00 -4.70
N VAL A 62 3.46 -14.32 -4.25
CA VAL A 62 3.82 -14.26 -2.83
C VAL A 62 2.77 -13.47 -2.05
N LEU A 63 2.36 -12.31 -2.56
CA LEU A 63 1.36 -11.47 -1.91
C LEU A 63 0.00 -12.20 -1.77
N ASN A 64 -0.45 -12.86 -2.83
CA ASN A 64 -1.71 -13.60 -2.85
C ASN A 64 -1.68 -14.80 -1.90
N ALA A 65 -0.54 -15.50 -1.83
CA ALA A 65 -0.35 -16.58 -0.87
C ALA A 65 -0.37 -16.07 0.58
N THR A 66 0.29 -14.94 0.86
CA THR A 66 0.34 -14.34 2.20
C THR A 66 -1.02 -13.81 2.65
N LEU A 67 -1.78 -13.19 1.75
CA LEU A 67 -3.07 -12.56 2.08
C LEU A 67 -4.27 -13.49 1.88
N GLY A 68 -4.09 -14.65 1.24
CA GLY A 68 -5.19 -15.55 0.87
C GLY A 68 -6.18 -14.94 -0.11
N CYS A 69 -5.75 -13.95 -0.91
CA CYS A 69 -6.59 -13.15 -1.81
C CYS A 69 -6.08 -13.20 -3.24
N GLU A 70 -6.96 -12.96 -4.22
CA GLU A 70 -6.58 -12.85 -5.63
C GLU A 70 -6.38 -11.38 -6.02
N ILE A 71 -5.19 -10.84 -5.75
CA ILE A 71 -4.81 -9.49 -6.17
C ILE A 71 -4.29 -9.55 -7.60
N SER A 72 -4.97 -8.81 -8.49
CA SER A 72 -4.57 -8.69 -9.89
C SER A 72 -3.54 -7.58 -10.10
N PHE A 73 -2.89 -7.59 -11.27
CA PHE A 73 -2.01 -6.49 -11.69
C PHE A 73 -2.72 -5.13 -11.69
N LEU A 74 -4.02 -5.08 -11.98
CA LEU A 74 -4.79 -3.83 -11.94
C LEU A 74 -4.97 -3.31 -10.51
N ASN A 75 -5.20 -4.20 -9.54
CA ASN A 75 -5.26 -3.84 -8.13
C ASN A 75 -3.90 -3.31 -7.65
N TYR A 76 -2.81 -3.98 -8.01
CA TYR A 76 -1.45 -3.48 -7.78
C TYR A 76 -1.24 -2.10 -8.38
N LYS A 77 -1.61 -1.88 -9.64
CA LYS A 77 -1.41 -0.58 -10.33
C LYS A 77 -2.14 0.55 -9.62
N SER A 78 -3.37 0.30 -9.18
CA SER A 78 -4.14 1.24 -8.36
C SER A 78 -3.41 1.56 -7.05
N ARG A 79 -2.91 0.54 -6.34
CA ARG A 79 -2.20 0.75 -5.08
C ARG A 79 -0.84 1.43 -5.25
N TRP A 80 -0.11 1.10 -6.31
CA TRP A 80 1.13 1.76 -6.67
C TRP A 80 0.93 3.25 -6.93
N LYS A 81 -0.16 3.63 -7.62
CA LYS A 81 -0.52 5.04 -7.78
C LYS A 81 -0.73 5.70 -6.41
N TRP A 82 -1.46 5.05 -5.51
CA TRP A 82 -1.65 5.56 -4.14
C TRP A 82 -0.34 5.74 -3.37
N PHE A 83 0.62 4.81 -3.50
CA PHE A 83 1.96 4.97 -2.90
C PHE A 83 2.71 6.18 -3.47
N LYS A 84 2.71 6.33 -4.79
CA LYS A 84 3.37 7.47 -5.45
C LYS A 84 2.76 8.80 -5.03
N ASP A 85 1.43 8.90 -4.98
CA ASP A 85 0.74 10.13 -4.63
C ASP A 85 1.09 10.56 -3.17
N ARG A 86 1.27 9.60 -2.24
CA ARG A 86 1.75 9.88 -0.87
C ARG A 86 3.23 10.23 -0.82
N TYR A 87 4.06 9.51 -1.57
CA TYR A 87 5.48 9.80 -1.67
C TYR A 87 5.72 11.21 -2.23
N GLN A 88 4.92 11.63 -3.19
CA GLN A 88 4.97 12.98 -3.75
C GLN A 88 4.73 14.06 -2.68
N GLY A 89 3.77 13.84 -1.77
CA GLY A 89 3.58 14.72 -0.62
C GLY A 89 4.82 14.80 0.29
N TYR A 90 5.52 13.69 0.51
CA TYR A 90 6.78 13.71 1.26
C TYR A 90 7.90 14.43 0.49
N VAL A 91 7.99 14.25 -0.83
CA VAL A 91 8.97 14.96 -1.67
C VAL A 91 8.73 16.46 -1.64
N GLU A 92 7.47 16.90 -1.64
CA GLU A 92 7.11 18.31 -1.47
C GLU A 92 7.58 18.84 -0.12
N LEU A 93 7.28 18.14 0.98
CA LEU A 93 7.75 18.53 2.32
C LEU A 93 9.29 18.61 2.40
N MET A 94 10.01 17.67 1.76
CA MET A 94 11.48 17.68 1.73
C MET A 94 12.06 18.77 0.82
N ARG A 95 11.30 19.24 -0.18
CA ARG A 95 11.74 20.29 -1.13
C ARG A 95 11.44 21.69 -0.63
N CYS A 96 10.36 21.84 0.14
CA CYS A 96 10.11 23.05 0.87
C CYS A 96 11.22 23.19 1.91
N ASN A 97 12.20 24.07 1.66
CA ASN A 97 13.24 24.46 2.62
C ASN A 97 12.67 25.12 3.90
N SER A 98 11.36 25.05 4.12
CA SER A 98 10.60 25.69 5.18
C SER A 98 10.52 24.78 6.40
N GLY A 99 11.44 24.90 7.35
CA GLY A 99 11.25 24.47 8.75
C GLY A 99 10.95 22.98 9.04
N PHE A 100 10.75 22.14 8.02
CA PHE A 100 10.43 20.73 8.15
C PHE A 100 11.73 19.93 8.31
N GLY A 101 11.95 19.40 9.51
CA GLY A 101 12.96 18.39 9.79
C GLY A 101 12.41 16.97 9.66
N TRP A 102 13.26 16.02 9.34
CA TRP A 102 12.95 14.59 9.43
C TRP A 102 13.49 14.02 10.74
N ASP A 103 12.62 13.43 11.56
CA ASP A 103 13.05 12.71 12.75
C ASP A 103 13.35 11.23 12.40
N PRO A 104 14.62 10.81 12.46
CA PRO A 104 15.01 9.44 12.13
C PRO A 104 14.56 8.41 13.18
N VAL A 105 14.16 8.83 14.39
CA VAL A 105 13.68 7.95 15.46
C VAL A 105 12.19 7.68 15.28
N THR A 106 11.37 8.73 15.21
CA THR A 106 9.92 8.56 15.05
C THR A 106 9.49 8.30 13.61
N LYS A 107 10.40 8.48 12.63
CA LYS A 107 10.13 8.37 11.18
C LYS A 107 9.00 9.30 10.73
N LYS A 108 8.99 10.52 11.26
CA LYS A 108 7.98 11.55 10.97
C LYS A 108 8.66 12.87 10.61
N PHE A 109 7.91 13.69 9.87
CA PHE A 109 8.26 15.10 9.70
C PHE A 109 7.96 15.86 10.99
N THR A 110 8.86 16.76 11.34
CA THR A 110 8.79 17.63 12.51
C THR A 110 8.90 19.07 12.02
N ALA A 111 8.06 19.95 12.53
CA ALA A 111 8.07 21.39 12.25
C ALA A 111 7.32 22.08 13.39
N SER A 112 7.44 23.41 13.48
CA SER A 112 6.57 24.20 14.36
C SER A 112 5.12 24.18 13.85
N ASP A 113 4.18 24.44 14.75
CA ASP A 113 2.75 24.50 14.41
C ASP A 113 2.46 25.55 13.32
N GLU A 114 3.15 26.70 13.36
CA GLU A 114 3.05 27.75 12.33
C GLU A 114 3.39 27.23 10.92
N ILE A 115 4.43 26.40 10.79
CA ILE A 115 4.88 25.83 9.52
C ILE A 115 3.89 24.76 9.03
N TRP A 116 3.27 23.99 9.93
CA TRP A 116 2.20 23.05 9.58
C TRP A 116 0.94 23.76 9.07
N GLU A 117 0.54 24.87 9.71
CA GLU A 117 -0.64 25.66 9.30
C GLU A 117 -0.44 26.36 7.95
N GLU A 118 0.75 26.92 7.70
CA GLU A 118 1.10 27.50 6.40
C GLU A 118 1.03 26.44 5.29
N TYR A 119 1.62 25.26 5.52
CA TYR A 119 1.57 24.14 4.59
C TYR A 119 0.13 23.73 4.27
N ASN A 120 -0.71 23.57 5.30
CA ASN A 120 -2.12 23.19 5.13
C ASN A 120 -2.95 24.24 4.39
N THR A 121 -2.63 25.52 4.53
CA THR A 121 -3.36 26.63 3.88
C THR A 121 -2.91 26.83 2.41
N SER A 122 -1.67 26.47 2.08
CA SER A 122 -1.09 26.62 0.75
C SER A 122 -1.51 25.57 -0.28
N ARG A 123 -2.33 24.58 0.13
CA ARG A 123 -2.66 23.36 -0.63
C ARG A 123 -4.15 23.21 -0.89
#